data_AF-A0A8S8YBE9-F1
#
_entry.id   AF-A0A8S8YBE9-F1
#
_cell.length_a   1.000
_cell.length_b   1.000
_cell.length_c   1.000
_cell.angle_alpha   90.00
_cell.angle_beta   90.00
_cell.angle_gamma   90.00
#
_symmetry.space_group_name_H-M   'P 1'
#
loop_
_entity.id
_entity.type
_entity.pdbx_description
1 polymer ?
#
loop_
_entity_poly.entity_id
_entity_poly.type
_entity_poly.pdbx_seq_one_letter_code
_entity_poly.pdbx_strand_id
1 'polypeptide(L)'
;MREVHSHVEIFDGEDSPPGFAAVVLIDESHVTAHCYSERGILAVDVFTCGDSDPSEVAAMINDALVSEIPGLRRVFEKRVERFRSD
;
A
#
# COMPACT_ATOMS: atom_id res chain seq x y z
N MET A 1 -9.18 -4.82 -13.07
CA MET A 1 -8.03 -4.00 -12.67
C MET A 1 -6.78 -4.51 -13.39
N ARG A 2 -6.19 -3.73 -14.30
CA ARG A 2 -4.93 -4.08 -14.98
C ARG A 2 -3.79 -3.28 -14.38
N GLU A 3 -2.62 -3.90 -14.26
CA GLU A 3 -1.37 -3.21 -13.95
C GLU A 3 -0.89 -2.40 -15.17
N VAL A 4 -0.55 -1.13 -14.94
CA VAL A 4 0.04 -0.22 -15.92
C VAL A 4 1.55 -0.13 -15.75
N HIS A 5 2.03 -0.08 -14.50
CA HIS A 5 3.46 0.01 -14.16
C HIS A 5 3.67 -0.35 -12.68
N SER A 6 4.83 -0.89 -12.35
CA SER A 6 5.25 -1.07 -10.96
C SER A 6 6.70 -0.63 -10.76
N HIS A 7 7.01 -0.01 -9.62
CA HIS A 7 8.37 0.28 -9.18
C HIS A 7 8.50 0.06 -7.67
N VAL A 8 9.68 -0.39 -7.25
CA VAL A 8 10.08 -0.46 -5.84
C VAL A 8 11.45 0.19 -5.71
N GLU A 9 11.52 1.21 -4.86
CA GLU A 9 12.78 1.83 -4.47
C GLU A 9 13.15 1.35 -3.06
N ILE A 10 14.37 0.85 -2.91
CA ILE A 10 14.91 0.38 -1.63
C ILE A 10 15.76 1.49 -1.02
N PHE A 11 15.53 1.79 0.25
CA PHE A 11 16.34 2.73 1.01
C PHE A 11 17.27 1.96 1.95
N ASP A 12 18.58 2.17 1.81
CA ASP A 12 19.63 1.48 2.57
C ASP A 12 20.00 2.18 3.88
N GLY A 13 19.52 3.40 4.10
CA GLY A 13 19.82 4.20 5.29
C GLY A 13 20.78 5.35 5.06
N GLU A 14 21.38 5.51 3.87
CA GLU A 14 22.37 6.57 3.63
C GLU A 14 21.72 7.94 3.48
N ASP A 15 20.78 8.09 2.55
CA ASP A 15 20.10 9.36 2.24
C ASP A 15 18.67 9.43 2.80
N SER A 16 18.12 8.32 3.27
CA SER A 16 16.76 8.20 3.80
C SER A 16 16.68 7.03 4.78
N PRO A 17 15.77 7.05 5.78
CA PRO A 17 15.62 5.94 6.72
C PRO A 17 15.44 4.59 6.00
N PRO A 18 16.03 3.49 6.52
CA PRO A 18 16.01 2.23 5.81
C PRO A 18 14.58 1.68 5.67
N GLY A 19 14.30 1.08 4.52
CA GLY A 19 12.96 0.62 4.16
C GLY A 19 12.76 0.57 2.66
N PHE A 20 11.56 0.86 2.21
CA PHE A 20 11.24 0.94 0.79
C PHE A 20 10.05 1.85 0.52
N ALA A 21 9.95 2.35 -0.71
CA ALA A 21 8.73 2.89 -1.28
C ALA A 21 8.35 2.06 -2.52
N ALA A 22 7.08 1.67 -2.62
CA ALA A 22 6.57 0.89 -3.74
C ALA A 22 5.35 1.58 -4.33
N VAL A 23 5.20 1.48 -5.65
CA VAL A 23 4.01 1.92 -6.38
C VAL A 23 3.63 0.88 -7.42
N VAL A 24 2.34 0.60 -7.51
CA VAL A 24 1.72 -0.13 -8.60
C VAL A 24 0.65 0.78 -9.18
N LEU A 25 0.91 1.30 -10.37
CA LEU A 25 -0.09 2.02 -11.15
C LEU A 25 -1.02 1.00 -11.78
N ILE A 26 -2.31 1.22 -11.60
CA ILE A 26 -3.40 0.43 -12.17
C ILE A 26 -4.29 1.35 -13.01
N ASP A 27 -5.24 0.80 -13.78
CA ASP A 27 -6.09 1.63 -14.67
C ASP A 27 -6.73 2.81 -13.91
N GLU A 28 -6.26 4.03 -14.23
CA GLU A 28 -6.70 5.33 -13.68
C GLU A 28 -6.59 5.46 -12.15
N SER A 29 -5.70 4.68 -11.50
CA SER A 29 -5.61 4.58 -10.04
C SER A 29 -4.23 4.09 -9.57
N HIS A 30 -4.06 3.74 -8.28
CA HIS A 30 -2.77 3.27 -7.75
C HIS A 30 -2.91 2.46 -6.46
N VAL A 31 -1.90 1.62 -6.20
CA VAL A 31 -1.57 1.10 -4.88
C VAL A 31 -0.16 1.56 -4.53
N THR A 32 0.04 2.17 -3.37
CA THR A 32 1.36 2.60 -2.89
C THR A 32 1.67 2.02 -1.52
N ALA A 33 2.94 1.80 -1.23
CA ALA A 33 3.38 1.37 0.09
C ALA A 33 4.67 2.09 0.51
N HIS A 34 4.74 2.47 1.78
CA HIS A 34 5.92 3.08 2.40
C HIS A 34 6.28 2.31 3.66
N CYS A 35 7.47 1.72 3.65
CA CYS A 35 8.02 0.96 4.77
C CYS A 35 9.02 1.81 5.54
N TYR A 36 8.82 1.90 6.85
CA TYR A 36 9.72 2.52 7.82
C TYR A 36 10.26 1.42 8.74
N SER A 37 11.29 0.71 8.26
CA SER A 37 11.72 -0.55 8.88
C SER A 37 12.16 -0.38 10.33
N GLU A 38 12.86 0.70 10.67
CA GLU A 38 13.30 1.00 12.04
C GLU A 38 12.15 1.16 13.04
N ARG A 39 10.99 1.59 12.54
CA ARG A 39 9.79 1.80 13.37
C ARG A 39 8.86 0.58 13.33
N GLY A 40 9.13 -0.41 12.48
CA GLY A 40 8.24 -1.55 12.22
C GLY A 40 6.89 -1.11 11.64
N ILE A 41 6.86 -0.04 10.84
CA ILE A 41 5.63 0.52 10.27
C ILE A 41 5.63 0.31 8.76
N LEU A 42 4.49 -0.15 8.25
CA LEU A 42 4.17 -0.17 6.83
C LEU A 42 2.86 0.61 6.63
N ALA A 43 2.91 1.65 5.81
CA ALA A 43 1.72 2.37 5.35
C ALA A 43 1.39 1.90 3.93
N VAL A 44 0.12 1.64 3.65
CA VAL A 44 -0.36 1.22 2.33
C VAL A 44 -1.57 2.08 1.98
N ASP A 45 -1.56 2.65 0.78
CA ASP A 45 -2.70 3.34 0.19
C ASP A 45 -3.22 2.52 -0.98
N VAL A 46 -4.53 2.30 -1.00
CA VAL A 46 -5.22 1.59 -2.07
C VAL A 46 -6.27 2.52 -2.64
N PHE A 47 -6.08 2.90 -3.90
CA PHE A 47 -7.00 3.73 -4.63
C PHE A 47 -7.41 2.98 -5.88
N THR A 48 -8.70 2.72 -6.08
CA THR A 48 -9.23 1.94 -7.22
C THR A 48 -10.30 2.70 -8.01
N CYS A 49 -10.45 2.36 -9.29
CA CYS A 49 -11.50 2.83 -10.19
C CYS A 49 -12.59 1.78 -10.41
N GLY A 50 -13.76 2.24 -10.85
CA GLY A 50 -14.84 1.37 -11.32
C GLY A 50 -15.41 0.49 -10.22
N ASP A 51 -15.69 -0.77 -10.55
CA ASP A 51 -16.36 -1.73 -9.65
C ASP A 51 -15.39 -2.43 -8.67
N SER A 52 -14.11 -2.05 -8.63
CA SER A 52 -13.13 -2.67 -7.74
C SER A 52 -13.16 -2.03 -6.35
N ASP A 53 -13.58 -2.76 -5.32
CA ASP A 53 -13.60 -2.24 -3.94
C ASP A 53 -12.16 -2.12 -3.37
N PRO A 54 -11.70 -0.92 -2.98
CA PRO A 54 -10.36 -0.75 -2.41
C PRO A 54 -10.17 -1.48 -1.07
N SER A 55 -11.24 -1.71 -0.30
CA SER A 55 -11.18 -2.47 0.96
C SER A 55 -10.89 -3.94 0.73
N GLU A 56 -11.39 -4.54 -0.36
CA GLU A 56 -11.08 -5.93 -0.71
C GLU A 56 -9.60 -6.07 -1.11
N VAL A 57 -9.09 -5.15 -1.93
CA VAL A 57 -7.68 -5.13 -2.32
C VAL A 57 -6.77 -4.90 -1.10
N ALA A 58 -7.13 -3.98 -0.21
CA ALA A 58 -6.38 -3.75 1.04
C ALA A 58 -6.39 -4.99 1.95
N ALA A 59 -7.51 -5.71 2.05
CA ALA A 59 -7.60 -6.95 2.80
C ALA A 59 -6.70 -8.04 2.19
N MET A 60 -6.70 -8.21 0.87
CA MET A 60 -5.82 -9.16 0.19
C MET A 60 -4.34 -8.88 0.45
N ILE A 61 -3.93 -7.61 0.41
CA ILE A 61 -2.55 -7.20 0.71
C ILE A 61 -2.23 -7.51 2.18
N ASN A 62 -3.11 -7.16 3.11
CA ASN A 62 -2.92 -7.43 4.53
C ASN A 62 -2.78 -8.94 4.80
N ASP A 63 -3.65 -9.77 4.24
CA ASP A 63 -3.66 -11.20 4.47
C ASP A 63 -2.39 -11.86 3.93
N ALA A 64 -1.94 -11.45 2.74
CA ALA A 64 -0.67 -11.89 2.19
C ALA A 64 0.51 -11.51 3.11
N LEU A 65 0.55 -10.26 3.60
CA LEU A 65 1.63 -9.80 4.47
C LEU A 65 1.63 -10.49 5.84
N VAL A 66 0.45 -10.73 6.43
CA VAL A 66 0.32 -11.43 7.71
C VAL A 66 0.71 -12.90 7.60
N SER A 67 0.44 -13.53 6.44
CA SER A 67 0.89 -14.89 6.15
C SER A 67 2.41 -15.00 6.10
N GLU A 68 3.08 -14.02 5.49
CA GLU A 68 4.54 -14.03 5.34
C GLU A 68 5.29 -13.50 6.58
N ILE A 69 4.67 -12.61 7.36
CA ILE A 69 5.30 -11.94 8.50
C ILE A 69 4.48 -12.21 9.77
N PRO A 70 4.77 -13.31 10.49
CA PRO A 70 4.13 -13.64 11.76
C PRO A 70 4.30 -12.50 12.77
N GLY A 71 3.18 -12.00 13.29
CA GLY A 71 3.16 -10.89 14.26
C GLY A 71 2.95 -9.50 13.65
N LEU A 72 2.94 -9.39 12.31
CA LEU A 72 2.41 -8.19 11.65
C LEU A 72 0.93 -8.02 12.04
N ARG A 73 0.55 -6.78 12.37
CA ARG A 73 -0.82 -6.44 12.74
C ARG A 73 -1.24 -5.13 12.09
N ARG A 74 -2.44 -5.12 11.51
CA ARG A 74 -3.08 -3.87 11.07
C ARG A 74 -3.52 -3.07 12.29
N VAL A 75 -2.93 -1.90 12.47
CA VAL A 75 -3.22 -1.02 13.63
C VAL A 75 -4.14 0.15 13.29
N PHE A 76 -4.29 0.47 12.01
CA PHE A 76 -5.11 1.58 11.52
C PHE A 76 -5.63 1.26 10.13
N GLU A 77 -6.87 1.66 9.85
CA GLU A 77 -7.51 1.60 8.53
C GLU A 77 -8.48 2.78 8.42
N LYS A 78 -8.50 3.43 7.27
CA LYS A 78 -9.46 4.50 6.97
C LYS A 78 -9.87 4.41 5.51
N ARG A 79 -11.18 4.26 5.29
CA ARG A 79 -11.78 4.40 3.97
C ARG A 79 -12.22 5.83 3.75
N VAL A 80 -11.96 6.37 2.56
CA VAL A 80 -12.45 7.66 2.11
C VAL A 80 -13.09 7.48 0.74
N GLU A 81 -14.14 8.26 0.48
CA GLU A 81 -14.75 8.29 -0.85
C GLU A 81 -13.78 8.87 -1.88
N ARG A 82 -13.81 8.29 -3.09
CA ARG A 82 -12.90 8.65 -4.19
C ARG A 82 -12.96 10.13 -4.55
N PHE A 83 -14.17 10.66 -4.62
CA PHE A 83 -14.42 12.08 -4.78
C PHE A 83 -15.19 12.55 -3.56
N ARG A 84 -14.61 13.50 -2.83
CA ARG A 84 -15.36 14.22 -1.80
C ARG A 84 -16.17 15.26 -2.57
N SER A 85 -17.49 15.12 -2.62
CA SER A 85 -18.36 16.21 -3.07
C SER A 85 -18.10 17.42 -2.17
N ASP A 86 -18.15 18.62 -2.76
CA ASP A 86 -18.49 19.83 -2.01
C ASP A 86 -19.96 19.77 -1.56
#